data_AF-A0A965FMP0-F1
#
_entry.id   AF-A0A965FMP0-F1
#
_cell.length_a   1.000
_cell.length_b   1.000
_cell.length_c   1.000
_cell.angle_alpha   90.00
_cell.angle_beta   90.00
_cell.angle_gamma   90.00
#
_symmetry.space_group_name_H-M   'P 1'
#
loop_
_entity.id
_entity.type
_entity.pdbx_description
1 polymer ?
#
loop_
_entity_poly.entity_id
_entity_poly.type
_entity_poly.pdbx_seq_one_letter_code
_entity_poly.pdbx_strand_id
1 'polypeptide(L)' 'MAAKKKAAVSPLMKKLSTYIAGAVKKSPPAKVVEKTKHHILDTLAAMVSGAKLKPGRVTLSYAKTLGGKPEALV' A
#
# COMPACT_ATOMS: atom_id res chain seq x y z
N MET A 1 8.53 1.76 39.52
CA MET A 1 7.75 1.63 38.27
C MET A 1 8.00 0.26 37.70
N ALA A 2 6.99 -0.62 37.63
CA ALA A 2 7.17 -1.98 37.15
C ALA A 2 7.42 -1.99 35.63
N ALA A 3 8.50 -2.62 35.19
CA ALA A 3 8.83 -2.77 33.79
C ALA A 3 7.71 -3.55 33.07
N LYS A 4 7.13 -2.95 32.03
CA LYS A 4 6.10 -3.59 31.19
C LYS A 4 6.74 -4.80 30.51
N LYS A 5 6.33 -6.01 30.90
CA LYS A 5 6.79 -7.26 30.26
C LYS A 5 6.43 -7.19 28.78
N LYS A 6 7.42 -7.35 27.89
CA LYS A 6 7.20 -7.30 26.43
C LYS A 6 6.16 -8.35 26.08
N ALA A 7 5.03 -7.93 25.51
CA ALA A 7 3.98 -8.86 25.13
C ALA A 7 4.53 -9.83 24.08
N ALA A 8 4.36 -11.13 24.31
CA ALA A 8 4.77 -12.14 23.35
C ALA A 8 3.93 -12.03 22.08
N VAL A 9 4.56 -12.11 20.91
CA VAL A 9 3.85 -12.13 19.62
C VAL A 9 2.96 -13.37 19.58
N SER A 10 1.67 -13.20 19.31
CA SER A 10 0.72 -14.30 19.27
C SER A 10 1.09 -15.32 18.20
N PRO A 11 0.77 -16.61 18.39
CA PRO A 11 1.00 -17.64 17.37
C PRO A 11 0.36 -17.29 16.01
N LEU A 12 -0.82 -16.68 16.01
CA LEU A 12 -1.50 -16.25 14.79
C LEU A 12 -0.70 -15.16 14.07
N MET A 13 -0.20 -14.17 14.81
CA MET A 13 0.59 -13.10 14.20
C MET A 13 1.93 -13.64 13.66
N LYS A 14 2.55 -14.61 14.35
CA LYS A 14 3.72 -15.32 13.82
C LYS A 14 3.41 -16.05 12.51
N LYS A 15 2.27 -16.74 12.43
CA LYS A 15 1.85 -17.45 11.20
C LYS A 15 1.62 -16.49 10.05
N LEU A 16 0.89 -15.39 10.29
CA LEU A 16 0.57 -14.40 9.26
C LEU A 16 1.82 -13.68 8.75
N SER A 17 2.70 -13.21 9.64
CA SER A 17 3.92 -12.52 9.22
C SER A 17 4.86 -13.45 8.45
N THR A 18 4.99 -14.71 8.88
CA THR A 18 5.78 -15.73 8.17
C THR A 18 5.23 -15.98 6.76
N TYR A 19 3.90 -16.06 6.62
CA TYR A 19 3.26 -16.20 5.31
C TYR A 19 3.57 -15.02 4.38
N ILE A 20 3.39 -13.79 4.86
CA ILE A 20 3.64 -12.57 4.07
C ILE A 20 5.11 -12.48 3.63
N ALA A 21 6.05 -12.71 4.55
CA ALA A 21 7.48 -12.67 4.24
C ALA A 21 7.89 -13.73 3.19
N GLY A 22 7.22 -14.88 3.18
CA GLY A 22 7.44 -15.94 2.19
C GLY A 22 6.68 -15.75 0.87
N ALA A 23 5.71 -14.84 0.81
CA ALA A 23 4.80 -14.72 -0.34
C ALA A 23 5.52 -14.27 -1.62
N VAL A 24 6.54 -13.40 -1.51
CA VAL A 24 7.31 -12.90 -2.66
C VAL A 24 8.01 -14.02 -3.44
N LYS A 25 8.29 -15.16 -2.80
CA LYS A 25 8.93 -16.33 -3.42
C LYS A 25 7.93 -17.26 -4.11
N LYS A 26 6.64 -16.96 -4.06
CA LYS A 26 5.55 -17.80 -4.59
C LYS A 26 4.82 -17.06 -5.69
N SER A 27 5.02 -17.50 -6.93
CA SER A 27 4.27 -16.94 -8.06
C SER A 27 2.76 -17.20 -7.88
N PRO A 28 1.91 -16.17 -8.01
CA PRO A 28 0.47 -16.36 -7.92
C PRO A 28 -0.08 -17.10 -9.16
N PRO A 29 -1.25 -17.74 -9.06
CA PRO A 29 -1.90 -18.38 -10.21
C PRO A 29 -2.15 -17.39 -11.35
N ALA A 30 -2.09 -17.85 -12.60
CA ALA A 30 -2.21 -17.00 -13.79
C ALA A 30 -3.46 -16.11 -13.79
N LYS A 31 -4.63 -16.65 -13.40
CA LYS A 31 -5.88 -15.89 -13.28
C LYS A 31 -5.81 -14.72 -12.28
N VAL A 32 -5.01 -14.88 -11.21
CA VAL A 32 -4.81 -13.85 -10.19
C VAL A 32 -3.93 -12.75 -10.78
N VAL A 33 -2.85 -13.11 -11.47
CA VAL A 33 -1.98 -12.15 -12.17
C VAL A 33 -2.78 -11.31 -13.15
N GLU A 34 -3.62 -11.93 -13.96
CA GLU A 34 -4.46 -11.24 -14.94
C GLU A 34 -5.41 -10.24 -14.27
N LYS A 35 -6.16 -10.69 -13.25
CA LYS A 35 -7.07 -9.80 -12.53
C LYS A 35 -6.34 -8.69 -11.80
N THR A 36 -5.16 -8.96 -11.24
CA THR A 36 -4.31 -7.93 -10.61
C THR A 36 -3.89 -6.86 -11.62
N LYS A 37 -3.52 -7.24 -12.86
CA LYS A 37 -3.22 -6.26 -13.92
C LYS A 37 -4.41 -5.35 -14.19
N HIS A 38 -5.62 -5.91 -14.30
CA HIS A 38 -6.83 -5.11 -14.50
C HIS A 38 -7.09 -4.15 -13.34
N HIS A 39 -6.94 -4.60 -12.08
CA HIS A 39 -7.12 -3.73 -10.92
C HIS A 39 -6.09 -2.60 -10.84
N ILE A 40 -4.83 -2.88 -11.18
CA ILE A 40 -3.79 -1.84 -11.24
C ILE A 40 -4.16 -0.80 -12.29
N LEU A 41 -4.53 -1.24 -13.49
CA LEU A 41 -4.91 -0.34 -14.58
C LEU A 41 -6.13 0.52 -14.21
N ASP A 42 -7.16 -0.09 -13.64
CA ASP A 42 -8.37 0.61 -13.18
C ASP A 42 -8.05 1.66 -12.11
N THR A 43 -7.21 1.31 -11.14
CA THR A 43 -6.78 2.24 -10.07
C THR A 43 -6.02 3.43 -10.66
N LEU A 44 -5.09 3.19 -11.60
CA LEU A 44 -4.35 4.26 -12.28
C LEU A 44 -5.30 5.14 -13.11
N ALA A 45 -6.26 4.55 -13.81
CA ALA A 45 -7.27 5.30 -14.56
C ALA A 45 -8.12 6.19 -13.64
N ALA A 46 -8.54 5.66 -12.49
CA ALA A 46 -9.26 6.41 -11.47
C ALA A 46 -8.43 7.57 -10.90
N MET A 47 -7.14 7.35 -10.60
CA MET A 47 -6.23 8.40 -10.11
C MET A 47 -6.04 9.51 -11.16
N VAL A 48 -5.71 9.16 -12.40
CA VAL A 48 -5.41 10.13 -13.47
C VAL A 48 -6.65 10.93 -13.87
N SER A 49 -7.81 10.27 -13.98
CA SER A 49 -9.07 10.96 -14.28
C SER A 49 -9.52 11.82 -13.08
N GLY A 50 -9.40 11.30 -11.86
CA GLY A 50 -9.79 11.97 -10.62
C GLY A 50 -8.92 13.19 -10.26
N ALA A 51 -7.64 13.18 -10.62
CA ALA A 51 -6.70 14.28 -10.36
C ALA A 51 -7.16 15.63 -10.96
N LYS A 52 -7.95 15.59 -12.03
CA LYS A 52 -8.51 16.79 -12.70
C LYS A 52 -9.78 17.32 -12.04
N LEU A 53 -10.40 16.56 -11.14
CA LEU A 53 -11.58 16.98 -10.39
C LEU A 53 -11.19 17.95 -9.27
N LYS A 54 -12.15 18.70 -8.74
CA LYS A 54 -11.94 19.62 -7.60
C LYS A 54 -11.19 18.97 -6.43
N PRO A 55 -11.59 17.79 -5.90
CA PRO A 55 -10.84 17.14 -4.82
C PRO A 55 -9.39 16.83 -5.22
N GLY A 56 -9.16 16.32 -6.44
CA GLY A 56 -7.80 16.04 -6.95
C GLY A 56 -6.91 17.28 -6.96
N ARG A 57 -7.41 18.42 -7.48
CA ARG A 57 -6.63 19.68 -7.53
C ARG A 57 -6.30 20.23 -6.16
N VAL A 58 -7.25 20.18 -5.21
CA VAL A 58 -7.04 20.67 -3.84
C VAL A 58 -6.00 19.81 -3.12
N THR A 59 -6.12 18.48 -3.19
CA THR A 59 -5.16 17.56 -2.57
C THR A 59 -3.76 17.71 -3.18
N LEU A 60 -3.64 17.83 -4.51
CA LEU A 60 -2.35 18.06 -5.17
C LEU A 60 -1.70 19.38 -4.74
N SER A 61 -2.48 20.45 -4.59
CA SER A 61 -1.98 21.74 -4.12
C SER A 61 -1.46 21.64 -2.69
N TYR A 62 -2.20 20.96 -1.82
CA TYR A 62 -1.78 20.68 -0.44
C TYR A 62 -0.53 19.80 -0.38
N ALA A 63 -0.47 18.70 -1.14
CA ALA A 63 0.69 17.81 -1.15
C ALA A 63 1.98 18.54 -1.55
N LYS A 64 1.90 19.50 -2.47
CA LYS A 64 3.04 20.35 -2.88
C LYS A 64 3.54 21.30 -1.80
N THR A 65 2.73 21.64 -0.80
CA THR A 65 3.19 22.44 0.34
C THR A 65 3.87 21.60 1.41
N LEU A 66 3.74 20.26 1.36
CA LEU A 66 4.47 19.37 2.23
C LEU A 66 5.95 19.35 1.80
N GLY A 67 6.83 19.77 2.69
CA GLY A 67 8.28 19.65 2.50
C GLY A 67 8.78 18.22 2.71
N GLY A 68 10.03 17.96 2.35
CA GLY A 68 10.67 16.65 2.50
C GLY A 68 11.53 16.30 1.30
N LYS A 69 12.24 15.17 1.37
CA LYS A 69 12.93 14.63 0.19
C LYS A 69 11.88 14.05 -0.76
N PRO A 70 11.98 14.27 -2.08
CA PRO A 70 11.12 13.58 -3.04
C PRO A 70 11.38 12.06 -2.99
N GLU A 71 10.43 11.31 -2.44
CA GLU A 71 10.50 9.83 -2.31
C GLU A 71 9.48 9.11 -3.20
N ALA A 72 8.55 9.85 -3.82
CA ALA A 72 7.51 9.32 -4.69
C ALA A 72 7.09 10.36 -5.75
N LEU A 73 6.42 9.88 -6.81
CA LEU A 73 5.81 10.72 -7.85
C LEU A 73 4.48 11.33 -7.37
N VAL A 74 4.14 12.49 -7.93
CA VAL A 74 2.87 13.20 -7.74
C VAL A 74 2.21 13.43 -9.09
#